data_AF-A0A0U1K9L4-F1
#
_entry.id   AF-A0A0U1K9L4-F1
#
_cell.length_a   1.000
_cell.length_b   1.000
_cell.length_c   1.000
_cell.angle_alpha   90.00
_cell.angle_beta   90.00
_cell.angle_gamma   90.00
#
_symmetry.space_group_name_H-M   'P 1'
#
loop_
_entity.id
_entity.type
_entity.pdbx_description
1 polymer ?
#
loop_
_entity_poly.entity_id
_entity_poly.type
_entity_poly.pdbx_seq_one_letter_code
_entity_poly.pdbx_strand_id
1 'polypeptide(L)' 'MKKMNLADANTIVGGTGVTCKDTYEWLTGSTTLTCQAITTCTDKHGKVTSRTVAPSNVANCK' A
#
# COMPACT_ATOMS: atom_id res chain seq x y z
N MET A 1 -18.49 -15.59 -28.35
CA MET A 1 -18.02 -14.58 -27.39
C MET A 1 -18.29 -15.10 -25.98
N LYS A 2 -17.24 -15.41 -25.21
CA LYS A 2 -17.39 -15.87 -23.82
C LYS A 2 -17.90 -14.67 -23.02
N LYS A 3 -19.12 -14.77 -22.50
CA LYS A 3 -19.71 -13.71 -21.69
C LYS A 3 -18.91 -13.63 -20.39
N MET A 4 -17.98 -12.70 -20.35
CA MET A 4 -17.26 -12.35 -19.14
C MET A 4 -18.28 -11.75 -18.18
N ASN A 5 -18.38 -12.31 -16.98
CA ASN A 5 -19.34 -11.85 -15.99
C ASN A 5 -18.99 -10.41 -15.59
N LEU A 6 -20.01 -9.59 -15.33
CA LEU A 6 -19.86 -8.20 -14.90
C LEU A 6 -18.97 -8.06 -13.64
N ALA A 7 -18.83 -9.12 -12.84
CA ALA A 7 -17.91 -9.19 -11.71
C ALA A 7 -16.43 -9.11 -12.13
N ASP A 8 -16.05 -9.81 -13.21
CA ASP A 8 -14.67 -9.81 -13.73
C ASP A 8 -14.37 -8.48 -14.45
N ALA A 9 -15.37 -7.88 -15.10
CA ALA A 9 -15.26 -6.53 -15.65
C ALA A 9 -15.15 -5.48 -14.54
N ASN A 10 -15.79 -5.70 -13.39
CA ASN A 10 -15.65 -4.82 -12.24
C ASN A 10 -14.23 -4.88 -11.69
N THR A 11 -13.55 -6.03 -11.64
CA THR A 11 -12.13 -6.07 -11.27
C THR A 11 -11.21 -5.33 -12.25
N ILE A 12 -11.60 -5.18 -13.53
CA ILE A 12 -10.76 -4.57 -14.58
C ILE A 12 -11.03 -3.07 -14.78
N VAL A 13 -12.30 -2.62 -14.71
CA VAL A 13 -12.68 -1.22 -15.03
C VAL A 13 -13.20 -0.46 -13.80
N GLY A 14 -13.67 -1.17 -12.77
CA GLY A 14 -14.52 -0.61 -11.73
C GLY A 14 -14.06 -0.86 -10.29
N GLY A 15 -13.04 -1.67 -10.08
CA GLY A 15 -12.91 -2.43 -8.85
C GLY A 15 -12.51 -1.54 -7.70
N THR A 16 -12.94 -1.92 -6.51
CA THR A 16 -12.34 -1.55 -5.22
C THR A 16 -10.90 -2.08 -5.11
N GLY A 17 -10.10 -1.92 -6.18
CA GLY A 17 -8.71 -2.30 -6.28
C GLY A 17 -7.90 -1.32 -5.45
N VAL A 18 -7.96 -1.52 -4.14
CA VAL A 18 -7.07 -0.86 -3.20
C VAL A 18 -5.75 -1.62 -3.31
N THR A 19 -4.74 -0.99 -3.90
CA THR A 19 -3.39 -1.53 -3.94
C THR A 19 -2.62 -0.95 -2.77
N CYS A 20 -2.22 -1.79 -1.83
CA CYS A 20 -1.37 -1.39 -0.73
C CYS A 20 0.08 -1.71 -1.05
N LYS A 21 0.95 -0.72 -0.85
CA LYS A 21 2.40 -0.85 -0.98
C LYS A 21 3.04 -0.49 0.34
N ASP A 22 3.89 -1.38 0.82
CA ASP A 22 4.74 -1.12 1.97
C ASP A 22 6.06 -0.49 1.50
N THR A 23 6.42 0.62 2.12
CA THR A 23 7.75 1.23 2.01
C THR A 23 8.38 1.25 3.39
N TYR A 24 9.70 1.11 3.44
CA TYR A 24 10.44 1.12 4.70
C TYR A 24 11.33 2.35 4.74
N GLU A 25 11.21 3.13 5.81
CA GLU A 25 11.94 4.39 5.97
C GLU A 25 12.52 4.50 7.38
N TRP A 26 13.70 5.11 7.47
CA TRP A 26 14.31 5.46 8.75
C TRP A 26 13.58 6.64 9.36
N LEU A 27 13.14 6.50 10.62
CA LEU A 27 12.60 7.62 11.37
C LEU A 27 13.72 8.61 11.69
N THR A 28 13.78 9.71 10.98
CA THR A 28 14.70 10.81 11.24
C THR A 28 14.25 11.62 12.45
N GLY A 29 15.18 11.96 13.36
CA GLY A 29 14.90 12.78 14.55
C GLY A 29 14.56 12.00 15.83
N SER A 30 14.58 10.66 15.78
CA SER A 30 14.59 9.82 16.98
C SER A 30 16.02 9.64 17.49
N THR A 31 16.18 9.56 18.82
CA THR A 31 17.46 9.21 19.46
C THR A 31 17.86 7.75 19.25
N THR A 32 16.91 6.91 18.84
CA THR A 32 17.12 5.49 18.55
C THR A 32 16.89 5.23 17.07
N LEU A 33 17.82 4.49 16.44
CA LEU A 33 17.71 4.08 15.04
C LEU A 33 16.45 3.19 14.86
N THR A 34 15.37 3.80 14.37
CA THR A 34 14.05 3.17 14.30
C THR A 34 13.64 3.04 12.84
N CYS A 35 13.40 1.82 12.38
CA CYS A 35 12.84 1.56 11.06
C CYS A 35 11.31 1.57 11.15
N GLN A 36 10.67 2.21 10.18
CA GLN A 36 9.22 2.26 10.08
C GLN A 36 8.75 1.64 8.78
N ALA A 37 7.71 0.81 8.86
CA ALA A 37 6.94 0.37 7.72
C ALA A 37 5.80 1.37 7.48
N ILE A 38 5.72 1.85 6.26
CA ILE A 38 4.69 2.77 5.79
C ILE A 38 3.87 2.03 4.75
N THR A 39 2.67 1.62 5.14
CA THR A 39 1.72 1.01 4.22
C THR A 39 0.91 2.13 3.60
N THR A 40 1.07 2.33 2.29
CA THR A 40 0.27 3.29 1.52
C THR A 40 -0.66 2.52 0.62
N CYS A 41 -1.95 2.69 0.83
CA CYS A 41 -2.98 2.11 -0.01
C CYS A 41 -3.51 3.17 -0.97
N THR A 42 -3.52 2.86 -2.26
CA THR A 42 -4.08 3.71 -3.31
C THR A 42 -5.26 3.02 -3.97
N ASP A 43 -6.29 3.79 -4.32
CA ASP A 43 -7.35 3.29 -5.18
C ASP A 43 -6.85 3.07 -6.62
N LYS A 44 -7.73 2.49 -7.45
CA LYS A 44 -7.49 2.27 -8.88
C LYS A 44 -7.20 3.54 -9.69
N HIS A 45 -7.43 4.73 -9.14
CA HIS A 45 -7.15 6.02 -9.76
C HIS A 45 -5.85 6.64 -9.23
N GLY A 46 -5.10 5.92 -8.38
CA GLY A 46 -3.84 6.39 -7.78
C GLY A 46 -4.04 7.33 -6.59
N LYS A 47 -5.27 7.52 -6.11
CA LYS A 47 -5.54 8.35 -4.93
C LYS A 47 -5.25 7.55 -3.67
N VAL A 48 -4.44 8.13 -2.78
CA VAL A 48 -4.17 7.54 -1.46
C VAL A 48 -5.49 7.48 -0.67
N THR A 49 -5.88 6.26 -0.28
CA THR A 49 -7.07 6.01 0.54
C THR A 49 -6.71 5.86 2.01
N SER A 50 -5.54 5.30 2.30
CA SER A 50 -5.02 5.17 3.66
C SER A 50 -3.50 5.15 3.67
N ARG A 51 -2.93 5.65 4.77
CA ARG A 51 -1.51 5.59 5.06
C ARG A 51 -1.33 5.24 6.53
N THR A 52 -0.74 4.11 6.82
CA THR A 52 -0.44 3.67 8.19
C THR A 52 1.05 3.54 8.40
N VAL A 53 1.50 3.85 9.62
CA VAL A 53 2.90 3.78 10.00
C VAL A 53 3.00 2.85 11.20
N ALA A 54 3.90 1.87 11.11
CA ALA A 54 4.18 0.94 12.18
C ALA A 54 5.69 0.76 12.36
N PRO A 55 6.18 0.55 13.59
CA PRO A 55 7.56 0.16 13.81
C PRO A 55 7.86 -1.17 13.09
N SER A 56 9.01 -1.24 12.43
CA SER A 56 9.47 -2.39 11.66
C SER A 56 10.87 -2.79 12.09
N ASN A 57 11.29 -4.00 11.70
CA ASN A 57 12.65 -4.46 11.96
C ASN A 57 13.66 -3.56 11.21
N VAL A 58 14.75 -3.17 11.88
CA VAL A 58 15.87 -2.42 11.28
C VAL A 58 16.44 -3.07 10.02
N ALA A 59 16.32 -4.39 9.89
CA ALA A 59 16.69 -5.14 8.69
C ALA A 59 15.78 -4.89 7.48
N ASN A 60 14.66 -4.18 7.59
CA ASN A 60 13.85 -3.83 6.43
C ASN A 60 14.23 -2.47 5.83
N CYS A 61 14.88 -1.60 6.60
CA CYS A 61 15.39 -0.29 6.17
C CYS A 61 16.87 -0.37 5.78
N LYS A 62 17.24 -1.31 4.89
CA LYS A 62 18.65 -1.49 4.47
C LYS A 62 19.04 -0.54 3.33
#